data_AF-A0A098S2Q8-F1
#
_entry.id   AF-A0A098S2Q8-F1
#
_cell.length_a   1.000
_cell.length_b   1.000
_cell.length_c   1.000
_cell.angle_alpha   90.00
_cell.angle_beta   90.00
_cell.angle_gamma   90.00
#
_symmetry.space_group_name_H-M   'P 1'
#
loop_
_entity.id
_entity.type
_entity.pdbx_description
1 polymer ?
#
loop_
_entity_poly.entity_id
_entity_poly.type
_entity_poly.pdbx_seq_one_letter_code
_entity_poly.pdbx_strand_id
1 'polypeptide(L)' 'MTITIQTADKEALAKVLNLLKTLGINSVNVQLEPSTASESYIKGDKSIDPTSLFGIWSKHPKTLEQVRATAWDRKFEQ' A
#
# COMPACT_ATOMS: atom_id res chain seq x y z
N MET A 1 11.00 -11.01 32.45
CA MET A 1 11.79 -10.99 31.21
C MET A 1 10.80 -11.11 30.07
N THR A 2 10.78 -10.17 29.13
CA THR A 2 9.73 -10.06 28.11
C THR A 2 10.36 -10.29 26.74
N ILE A 3 9.80 -11.19 25.94
CA ILE A 3 10.31 -11.54 24.61
C ILE A 3 9.22 -11.21 23.59
N THR A 4 9.56 -10.44 22.56
CA THR A 4 8.66 -10.10 21.45
C THR A 4 9.06 -10.91 20.23
N ILE A 5 8.12 -11.64 19.64
CA ILE A 5 8.33 -12.46 18.44
C ILE A 5 7.44 -11.89 17.32
N GLN A 6 8.06 -11.51 16.21
CA GLN A 6 7.37 -11.08 14.99
C GLN A 6 7.39 -12.22 13.98
N THR A 7 6.22 -12.54 13.42
CA THR A 7 6.06 -13.60 12.41
C THR A 7 5.53 -13.00 11.11
N ALA A 8 6.10 -13.39 9.96
CA ALA A 8 5.71 -12.85 8.66
C ALA A 8 4.33 -13.36 8.19
N ASP A 9 3.98 -14.60 8.55
CA ASP A 9 2.85 -15.31 8.00
C ASP A 9 2.06 -16.07 9.08
N LYS A 10 0.80 -16.39 8.75
CA LYS A 10 -0.12 -17.07 9.67
C LYS A 10 0.29 -18.51 9.98
N GLU A 11 1.00 -19.18 9.07
CA GLU A 11 1.46 -20.56 9.29
C GLU A 11 2.62 -20.60 10.28
N ALA A 12 3.57 -19.66 10.18
CA ALA A 12 4.64 -19.49 11.15
C ALA A 12 4.10 -19.17 12.54
N LEU A 13 3.09 -18.30 12.64
CA LEU A 13 2.40 -18.02 13.91
C LEU A 13 1.82 -19.30 14.54
N ALA A 14 1.16 -20.15 13.74
CA ALA A 14 0.57 -21.39 14.23
C ALA A 14 1.63 -22.38 14.77
N LYS A 15 2.78 -22.48 14.10
CA LYS A 15 3.91 -23.31 14.55
C LYS A 15 4.48 -22.82 15.89
N VAL A 16 4.66 -21.50 16.02
CA VAL A 16 5.14 -20.88 17.27
C VAL A 16 4.13 -21.08 18.40
N LEU A 17 2.84 -20.89 18.15
CA LEU A 17 1.79 -21.13 19.15
C LEU A 17 1.75 -22.59 19.60
N ASN A 18 1.94 -23.55 18.68
CA ASN A 18 2.02 -24.96 19.05
C ASN A 18 3.25 -25.27 19.90
N LEU A 19 4.42 -24.71 19.57
CA LEU A 19 5.62 -24.85 20.39
C LEU A 19 5.41 -24.30 21.81
N LEU A 20 4.84 -23.10 21.94
CA LEU A 20 4.57 -22.48 23.24
C LEU A 20 3.59 -23.31 24.09
N LYS A 21 2.58 -23.92 23.44
CA LYS A 21 1.67 -24.86 24.09
C LYS A 21 2.37 -26.12 24.59
N THR A 22 3.29 -26.70 23.79
CA THR A 22 4.07 -27.88 24.24
C THR A 22 4.99 -27.58 25.43
N LEU A 23 5.40 -26.33 25.58
CA LEU A 23 6.23 -25.85 26.69
C LEU A 23 5.41 -25.48 27.94
N GLY A 24 4.07 -25.65 27.92
CA GLY A 24 3.20 -25.36 29.06
C GLY A 24 3.02 -23.85 29.34
N ILE A 25 3.20 -23.01 28.33
CA ILE A 25 3.05 -21.55 28.48
C ILE A 25 1.58 -21.18 28.21
N ASN A 26 0.88 -20.78 29.27
CA ASN A 26 -0.56 -20.53 29.23
C ASN A 26 -0.94 -19.06 28.97
N SER A 27 0.02 -18.14 29.10
CA SER A 27 -0.19 -16.70 28.90
C SER A 27 0.45 -16.22 27.60
N VAL A 28 -0.31 -16.26 26.52
CA VAL A 28 0.12 -15.69 25.22
C VAL A 28 -0.83 -14.57 24.86
N ASN A 29 -0.30 -13.36 24.73
CA ASN A 29 -1.03 -12.21 24.19
C ASN A 29 -0.63 -12.03 22.73
N VAL A 30 -1.58 -12.20 21.81
CA VAL A 30 -1.34 -12.04 20.37
C VAL A 30 -1.84 -10.66 19.95
N GLN A 31 -0.91 -9.76 19.63
CA GLN A 31 -1.25 -8.48 18.98
C GLN A 31 -1.22 -8.68 17.48
N LEU A 32 -2.40 -8.63 16.87
CA LEU A 32 -2.54 -8.53 15.42
C LEU A 32 -2.42 -7.05 15.07
N GLU A 33 -1.35 -6.68 14.36
CA GLU A 33 -1.30 -5.37 13.73
C GLU A 33 -2.50 -5.24 12.77
N PRO A 34 -3.28 -4.16 12.87
CA PRO A 34 -4.37 -3.93 11.94
C PRO A 34 -3.76 -3.86 10.54
N SER A 35 -4.21 -4.75 9.66
CA SER A 35 -3.90 -4.73 8.24
C SER A 35 -4.29 -3.36 7.68
N THR A 36 -3.35 -2.43 7.59
CA THR A 36 -3.50 -1.12 6.95
C THR A 36 -3.54 -1.30 5.45
N ALA A 37 -4.60 -1.95 4.97
CA ALA A 37 -4.90 -2.11 3.55
C ALA A 37 -6.40 -2.41 3.37
N SER A 38 -7.25 -1.64 4.05
CA SER A 38 -8.55 -1.34 3.44
C SER A 38 -8.41 0.07 2.88
N GLU A 39 -7.87 0.15 1.67
CA GLU A 39 -8.00 1.38 0.88
C GLU A 39 -9.51 1.58 0.69
N SER A 40 -10.09 2.43 1.52
CA SER A 40 -11.45 2.89 1.32
C SER A 40 -11.43 3.70 0.03
N TYR A 41 -11.88 3.11 -1.07
CA TYR A 41 -12.09 3.84 -2.32
C TYR A 41 -13.11 4.95 -2.04
N ILE A 42 -12.62 6.16 -1.81
CA ILE A 42 -13.46 7.34 -1.65
C ILE A 42 -14.01 7.64 -3.05
N LYS A 43 -15.33 7.53 -3.20
CA LYS A 43 -16.01 7.91 -4.44
C LYS A 43 -15.77 9.41 -4.65
N GLY A 44 -14.92 9.74 -5.63
CA GLY A 44 -14.66 11.12 -6.01
C GLY A 44 -15.95 11.84 -6.44
N ASP A 45 -16.00 13.13 -6.19
CA ASP A 45 -17.12 13.98 -6.61
C ASP A 45 -17.08 14.15 -8.14
N LYS A 46 -18.09 13.57 -8.82
CA LYS A 46 -18.23 13.63 -10.27
C LYS A 46 -18.89 14.92 -10.76
N SER A 47 -19.30 15.81 -9.86
CA SER A 47 -19.90 17.10 -10.21
C SER A 47 -18.87 18.19 -10.47
N ILE A 48 -17.58 17.92 -10.20
CA ILE A 48 -16.51 18.89 -10.46
C ILE A 48 -16.41 19.14 -11.96
N ASP A 49 -16.44 20.42 -12.35
CA ASP A 49 -16.28 20.82 -13.75
C ASP A 49 -14.86 20.48 -14.25
N PRO A 50 -14.73 19.54 -15.20
CA PRO A 50 -13.43 19.17 -15.74
C PRO A 50 -12.77 20.34 -16.49
N THR A 51 -13.55 21.31 -17.00
CA THR A 51 -13.02 22.48 -17.71
C THR A 51 -12.21 23.36 -16.77
N SER A 52 -12.70 23.57 -15.55
CA SER A 52 -11.97 24.28 -14.50
C SER A 52 -10.71 23.54 -14.05
N LEU A 53 -10.74 22.20 -14.00
CA LEU A 53 -9.60 21.40 -13.54
C LEU A 53 -8.49 21.28 -14.58
N PHE A 54 -8.88 21.13 -15.84
CA PHE A 54 -7.96 20.88 -16.95
C PHE A 54 -7.71 22.13 -17.81
N GLY A 55 -8.16 23.32 -17.35
CA GLY A 55 -8.05 24.62 -18.01
C GLY A 55 -7.21 24.68 -19.28
N ILE A 56 -5.90 24.93 -19.15
CA ILE A 56 -4.95 25.10 -20.27
C ILE A 56 -4.71 23.79 -21.04
N TRP A 57 -4.84 22.64 -20.37
CA TRP A 57 -4.66 21.31 -20.96
C TRP A 57 -5.85 20.89 -21.83
N SER A 58 -7.05 21.44 -21.60
CA SER A 58 -8.23 21.19 -22.43
C SER A 58 -8.06 21.73 -23.86
N LYS A 59 -7.36 22.85 -24.01
CA LYS A 59 -7.09 23.51 -25.30
C LYS A 59 -5.97 22.83 -26.09
N HIS A 60 -5.04 22.18 -25.38
CA HIS A 60 -3.90 21.48 -25.96
C HIS A 60 -3.71 20.13 -25.26
N PRO A 61 -4.61 19.16 -25.49
CA PRO A 61 -4.49 17.85 -24.85
C PRO A 61 -3.21 17.17 -25.34
N LYS A 62 -2.34 16.79 -24.40
CA LYS A 62 -1.15 16.00 -24.73
C LYS A 62 -1.56 14.57 -25.04
N THR A 63 -0.99 13.99 -26.09
CA THR A 63 -1.14 12.56 -26.34
C THR A 63 -0.29 11.76 -25.36
N LEU A 64 -0.65 10.50 -25.10
CA LEU A 64 0.13 9.61 -24.24
C LEU A 64 1.58 9.47 -24.73
N GLU A 65 1.79 9.49 -26.05
CA GLU A 65 3.10 9.44 -26.69
C GLU A 65 3.94 10.69 -26.34
N GLN A 66 3.35 11.89 -26.39
CA GLN A 66 4.02 13.14 -26.00
C GLN A 66 4.39 13.18 -24.51
N VAL A 67 3.47 12.68 -23.66
CA VAL A 67 3.73 12.57 -22.21
C VAL A 67 4.88 11.61 -21.95
N ARG A 68 4.89 10.43 -22.59
CA ARG A 68 5.97 9.45 -22.47
C ARG A 68 7.29 9.99 -23.00
N ALA A 69 7.30 10.66 -24.14
CA ALA A 69 8.51 11.27 -24.69
C ALA A 69 9.11 12.31 -23.72
N THR A 70 8.28 13.15 -23.09
CA THR A 70 8.78 14.18 -22.16
C THR A 70 9.21 13.61 -20.81
N ALA A 71 8.44 12.68 -20.26
CA ALA A 71 8.68 12.13 -18.92
C ALA A 71 9.77 11.05 -18.91
N TRP A 72 10.00 10.39 -20.06
CA TRP A 72 10.91 9.26 -20.20
C TRP A 72 12.14 9.58 -21.06
N ASP A 73 12.32 10.83 -21.48
CA ASP A 73 13.61 11.33 -21.97
C ASP A 73 14.59 11.38 -20.80
N ARG A 74 15.03 10.20 -20.37
CA ARG A 74 16.26 10.04 -19.62
C ARG A 74 17.37 10.40 -20.59
N LYS A 75 17.62 11.70 -20.76
CA LYS A 75 18.94 12.14 -21.18
C LYS A 75 19.91 11.64 -20.12
N PHE A 76 20.44 10.45 -20.34
CA PHE A 76 21.71 10.09 -19.76
C PHE A 76 22.68 11.14 -20.30
N GLU A 77 23.04 12.10 -19.46
CA GLU A 77 24.13 13.03 -19.73
C GLU A 77 25.34 12.20 -20.15
N GLN A 78 25.87 12.51 -21.34
CA GLN A 78 27.15 11.98 -21.83
C GLN A 78 28.30 12.66 -21.10
#